data_AF-A0A9X9WQW3-F1
#
_entry.id   AF-A0A9X9WQW3-F1
#
_cell.length_a   1.000
_cell.length_b   1.000
_cell.length_c   1.000
_cell.angle_alpha   90.00
_cell.angle_beta   90.00
_cell.angle_gamma   90.00
#
_symmetry.space_group_name_H-M   'P 1'
#
loop_
_entity.id
_entity.type
_entity.pdbx_description
1 polymer ?
#
loop_
_entity_poly.entity_id
_entity_poly.type
_entity_poly.pdbx_seq_one_letter_code
_entity_poly.pdbx_strand_id
1 'polypeptide(L)'
;FAAAAPPTDATLRLSFEDAARAGRAASEASREGQGVLDSAVTRLSGLVTVRRGQEVVWGDAAAAEIERARRAVEAGDVEGALAHLARLPAPAQEAMRAWTDQARALTEARAALATLAAG
;
A
#
# COMPACT_ATOMS: atom_id res chain seq x y z
N PHE A 1 30.72 7.00 15.51
CA PHE A 1 29.69 5.95 15.33
C PHE A 1 28.95 5.76 16.65
N ALA A 2 27.60 5.74 16.60
CA ALA A 2 26.63 5.50 17.68
C ALA A 2 26.31 6.64 18.68
N ALA A 3 25.18 7.32 18.47
CA ALA A 3 24.35 7.91 19.53
C ALA A 3 22.99 8.33 18.95
N ALA A 4 21.91 7.84 19.56
CA ALA A 4 20.51 7.92 19.13
C ALA A 4 20.19 7.06 17.90
N ALA A 5 19.52 5.94 18.14
CA ALA A 5 18.62 5.34 17.16
C ALA A 5 17.63 6.46 16.76
N PRO A 6 17.83 7.17 15.61
CA PRO A 6 16.88 8.23 15.21
C PRO A 6 15.52 7.54 15.09
N PRO A 7 14.36 8.12 15.44
CA PRO A 7 13.04 7.45 15.39
C PRO A 7 12.97 6.45 14.23
N THR A 8 13.16 5.17 14.58
CA THR A 8 14.01 4.26 13.78
C THR A 8 13.28 3.64 12.63
N ASP A 9 14.03 3.13 11.64
CA ASP A 9 13.49 2.13 10.70
C ASP A 9 12.70 1.04 11.44
N ALA A 10 13.07 0.72 12.68
CA ALA A 10 12.30 -0.16 13.57
C ALA A 10 10.88 0.36 13.88
N THR A 11 10.68 1.65 14.15
CA THR A 11 9.35 2.24 14.33
C THR A 11 8.55 2.23 13.02
N LEU A 12 9.21 2.50 11.90
CA LEU A 12 8.58 2.45 10.57
C LEU A 12 8.18 1.02 10.18
N ARG A 13 9.00 0.03 10.54
CA ARG A 13 8.70 -1.41 10.36
C ARG A 13 7.57 -1.87 11.24
N LEU A 14 7.58 -1.47 12.52
CA LEU A 14 6.52 -1.81 13.45
C LEU A 14 5.17 -1.21 13.04
N SER A 15 5.16 0.05 12.56
CA SER A 15 3.92 0.70 12.10
C SER A 15 3.46 0.19 10.73
N PHE A 16 4.35 -0.41 9.92
CA PHE A 16 3.99 -0.99 8.63
C PHE A 16 2.99 -2.14 8.76
N GLU A 17 3.14 -3.03 9.74
CA GLU A 17 2.24 -4.18 9.90
C GLU A 17 0.80 -3.78 10.21
N ASP A 18 0.62 -2.73 11.02
CA ASP A 18 -0.70 -2.18 11.31
C ASP A 18 -1.31 -1.49 10.08
N ALA A 19 -0.50 -0.73 9.34
CA ALA A 19 -0.92 -0.11 8.08
C ALA A 19 -1.25 -1.18 7.00
N ALA A 20 -0.47 -2.25 6.91
CA ALA A 20 -0.69 -3.36 5.99
C ALA A 20 -1.98 -4.10 6.29
N ARG A 21 -2.31 -4.29 7.58
CA ARG A 21 -3.59 -4.88 8.00
C ARG A 21 -4.76 -3.98 7.58
N ALA A 22 -4.65 -2.67 7.80
CA ALA A 22 -5.67 -1.70 7.38
C ALA A 22 -5.83 -1.66 5.85
N GLY A 23 -4.73 -1.66 5.10
CA GLY A 23 -4.73 -1.66 3.63
C GLY A 23 -5.37 -2.92 3.03
N ARG A 24 -5.14 -4.10 3.62
CA ARG A 24 -5.82 -5.34 3.23
C ARG A 24 -7.32 -5.27 3.49
N ALA A 25 -7.73 -4.86 4.68
CA ALA A 25 -9.15 -4.73 5.02
C ALA A 25 -9.89 -3.74 4.11
N ALA A 26 -9.26 -2.60 3.79
CA ALA A 26 -9.84 -1.61 2.86
C ALA A 26 -9.96 -2.13 1.42
N SER A 27 -9.00 -2.96 0.99
CA SER A 27 -9.05 -3.62 -0.32
C SER A 27 -10.17 -4.66 -0.40
N GLU A 28 -10.36 -5.45 0.66
CA GLU A 28 -11.42 -6.45 0.75
C GLU A 28 -12.81 -5.80 0.78
N ALA A 29 -13.00 -4.77 1.60
CA ALA A 29 -14.29 -4.04 1.67
C ALA A 29 -14.69 -3.42 0.32
N SER A 30 -13.71 -2.91 -0.45
CA SER A 30 -13.98 -2.35 -1.78
C SER A 30 -14.36 -3.41 -2.81
N ARG A 31 -13.80 -4.62 -2.70
CA ARG A 31 -14.19 -5.77 -3.52
C ARG A 31 -15.64 -6.16 -3.25
N GLU A 32 -16.03 -6.25 -1.98
CA GLU A 32 -17.40 -6.63 -1.60
C GLU A 32 -18.43 -5.60 -2.12
N GLY A 33 -18.14 -4.31 -1.99
CA GLY A 33 -19.00 -3.24 -2.52
C GLY A 33 -19.15 -3.28 -4.05
N GLN A 34 -18.08 -3.55 -4.79
CA GLN A 34 -18.13 -3.65 -6.26
C GLN A 34 -18.88 -4.90 -6.73
N GLY A 35 -18.65 -6.07 -6.13
CA GLY A 35 -19.31 -7.32 -6.55
C GLY A 35 -20.83 -7.31 -6.33
N VAL A 36 -21.32 -6.60 -5.31
CA VAL A 36 -22.77 -6.45 -5.07
C VAL A 36 -23.43 -5.55 -6.12
N LEU A 37 -22.76 -4.45 -6.51
CA LEU A 37 -23.25 -3.56 -7.57
C LEU A 37 -23.21 -4.25 -8.94
N ASP A 38 -22.15 -4.98 -9.25
CA ASP A 38 -22.00 -5.71 -10.51
C ASP A 38 -23.06 -6.83 -10.64
N SER A 39 -23.34 -7.53 -9.53
CA SER A 39 -24.41 -8.54 -9.47
C SER A 39 -25.81 -7.95 -9.72
N ALA A 40 -26.08 -6.72 -9.27
CA ALA A 40 -27.35 -6.05 -9.51
C ALA A 40 -27.50 -5.59 -10.97
N VAL A 41 -26.43 -5.08 -11.57
CA VAL A 41 -26.40 -4.72 -13.00
C VAL A 41 -26.54 -5.96 -13.87
N THR A 42 -25.79 -7.04 -13.58
CA THR A 42 -25.84 -8.31 -14.30
C THR A 42 -27.23 -8.96 -14.28
N ARG A 43 -27.99 -8.81 -13.19
CA ARG A 43 -29.40 -9.27 -13.13
C ARG A 43 -30.33 -8.46 -14.03
N LEU A 44 -30.07 -7.16 -14.21
CA LEU A 44 -30.86 -6.28 -15.08
C LEU A 44 -30.47 -6.40 -16.56
N SER A 45 -29.20 -6.72 -16.86
CA SER A 45 -28.70 -6.94 -18.23
C SER A 45 -28.75 -8.40 -18.70
N GLY A 46 -29.33 -9.31 -17.90
CA GLY A 46 -29.46 -10.75 -18.17
C GLY A 46 -30.23 -11.17 -19.42
N LEU A 47 -30.66 -10.23 -20.27
CA LEU A 47 -31.18 -10.52 -21.62
C LEU A 47 -30.13 -10.39 -22.74
N VAL A 48 -28.90 -9.99 -22.43
CA VAL A 48 -27.80 -9.95 -23.41
C VAL A 48 -26.64 -10.76 -22.89
N THR A 49 -26.39 -11.90 -23.52
CA THR A 49 -25.33 -12.86 -23.21
C THR A 49 -23.95 -12.22 -23.42
N VAL A 50 -23.44 -11.47 -22.44
CA VAL A 50 -22.05 -11.00 -22.43
C VAL A 50 -21.20 -11.97 -21.62
N ARG A 51 -20.30 -12.66 -22.33
CA ARG A 51 -19.32 -13.60 -21.79
C ARG A 51 -18.32 -12.86 -20.89
N ARG A 52 -18.26 -13.29 -19.63
CA ARG A 52 -17.42 -12.82 -18.50
C ARG A 52 -15.94 -12.61 -18.83
N GLY A 53 -15.28 -11.68 -18.12
CA GLY A 53 -13.81 -11.60 -18.17
C GLY A 53 -13.01 -10.84 -17.10
N GLN A 54 -13.53 -10.19 -16.04
CA GLN A 54 -12.67 -9.27 -15.26
C GLN A 54 -12.72 -9.26 -13.71
N GLU A 55 -13.37 -10.20 -13.01
CA GLU A 55 -13.78 -9.89 -11.62
C GLU A 55 -12.92 -10.42 -10.45
N VAL A 56 -11.64 -10.82 -10.64
CA VAL A 56 -10.88 -11.45 -9.52
C VAL A 56 -9.48 -10.88 -9.26
N VAL A 57 -8.97 -9.92 -10.04
CA VAL A 57 -7.52 -9.63 -10.03
C VAL A 57 -7.06 -8.73 -8.88
N TRP A 58 -7.92 -7.87 -8.33
CA TRP A 58 -7.45 -6.75 -7.49
C TRP A 58 -7.08 -7.10 -6.04
N GLY A 59 -7.77 -8.05 -5.39
CA GLY A 59 -7.52 -8.39 -3.99
C GLY A 59 -6.20 -9.14 -3.76
N ASP A 60 -5.93 -10.13 -4.62
CA ASP A 60 -4.66 -10.88 -4.61
C ASP A 60 -3.49 -9.97 -5.06
N ALA A 61 -3.72 -9.12 -6.07
CA ALA A 61 -2.72 -8.14 -6.49
C ALA A 61 -2.39 -7.13 -5.38
N ALA A 62 -3.39 -6.60 -4.66
CA ALA A 62 -3.16 -5.66 -3.56
C ALA A 62 -2.38 -6.32 -2.41
N ALA A 63 -2.75 -7.54 -2.01
CA ALA A 63 -2.01 -8.30 -1.01
C ALA A 63 -0.55 -8.56 -1.45
N ALA A 64 -0.34 -8.90 -2.72
CA ALA A 64 0.99 -9.09 -3.29
C ALA A 64 1.83 -7.80 -3.30
N GLU A 65 1.25 -6.64 -3.64
CA GLU A 65 1.97 -5.37 -3.60
C GLU A 65 2.30 -4.94 -2.16
N ILE A 66 1.38 -5.13 -1.19
CA ILE A 66 1.67 -4.89 0.24
C ILE A 66 2.83 -5.78 0.71
N GLU A 67 2.83 -7.05 0.32
CA GLU A 67 3.90 -7.99 0.67
C GLU A 67 5.25 -7.62 0.03
N ARG A 68 5.26 -7.11 -1.22
CA ARG A 68 6.48 -6.59 -1.84
C ARG A 68 6.98 -5.33 -1.14
N ALA A 69 6.08 -4.43 -0.78
CA ALA A 69 6.42 -3.24 0.00
C ALA A 69 7.06 -3.63 1.34
N ARG A 70 6.52 -4.64 2.04
CA ARG A 70 7.09 -5.17 3.28
C ARG A 70 8.55 -5.60 3.10
N ARG A 71 8.84 -6.38 2.06
CA ARG A 71 10.20 -6.85 1.78
C ARG A 71 11.15 -5.70 1.46
N ALA A 72 10.68 -4.68 0.75
CA ALA A 72 11.46 -3.49 0.47
C ALA A 72 11.81 -2.73 1.78
N VAL A 73 10.83 -2.54 2.67
CA VAL A 73 11.07 -1.94 4.01
C VAL A 73 12.06 -2.77 4.84
N GLU A 74 11.95 -4.10 4.82
CA GLU A 74 12.89 -5.00 5.51
C GLU A 74 14.30 -4.98 4.91
N ALA A 75 14.42 -4.75 3.60
CA ALA A 75 15.69 -4.55 2.92
C ALA A 75 16.28 -3.13 3.14
N GLY A 76 15.52 -2.21 3.75
CA GLY A 76 15.89 -0.80 3.90
C GLY A 76 15.63 0.05 2.67
N ASP A 77 14.97 -0.51 1.64
CA ASP A 77 14.54 0.18 0.43
C ASP A 77 13.16 0.83 0.64
N VAL A 78 13.16 1.99 1.30
CA VAL A 78 11.94 2.75 1.59
C VAL A 78 11.31 3.33 0.30
N GLU A 79 12.12 3.69 -0.69
CA GLU A 79 11.61 4.20 -1.98
C GLU A 79 10.90 3.11 -2.78
N GLY A 80 11.49 1.91 -2.84
CA GLY A 80 10.85 0.74 -3.45
C GLY A 80 9.53 0.39 -2.76
N ALA A 81 9.46 0.50 -1.43
CA ALA A 81 8.23 0.29 -0.69
C ALA A 81 7.12 1.28 -1.11
N LEU A 82 7.44 2.57 -1.20
CA LEU A 82 6.50 3.62 -1.65
C LEU A 82 5.99 3.37 -3.08
N ALA A 83 6.86 2.91 -3.98
CA ALA A 83 6.48 2.58 -5.35
C ALA A 83 5.48 1.42 -5.43
N HIS A 84 5.62 0.40 -4.59
CA HIS A 84 4.66 -0.70 -4.50
C HIS A 84 3.31 -0.23 -3.94
N LEU A 85 3.33 0.60 -2.89
CA LEU A 85 2.09 1.10 -2.27
C LEU A 85 1.30 2.02 -3.21
N ALA A 86 1.97 2.77 -4.10
CA ALA A 86 1.29 3.60 -5.10
C ALA A 86 0.48 2.79 -6.14
N ARG A 87 0.73 1.49 -6.26
CA ARG A 87 0.01 0.58 -7.17
C ARG A 87 -1.25 -0.01 -6.54
N LEU A 88 -1.47 0.22 -5.25
CA LEU A 88 -2.66 -0.25 -4.55
C LEU A 88 -3.93 0.45 -5.05
N PRO A 89 -5.11 -0.15 -4.88
CA PRO A 89 -6.36 0.58 -5.10
C PRO A 89 -6.46 1.78 -4.14
N ALA A 90 -7.08 2.87 -4.61
CA ALA A 90 -7.27 4.12 -3.84
C ALA A 90 -7.68 3.94 -2.36
N PRO A 91 -8.69 3.11 -2.01
CA PRO A 91 -9.07 2.87 -0.60
C PRO A 91 -7.92 2.30 0.25
N ALA A 92 -7.07 1.46 -0.32
CA ALA A 92 -5.91 0.90 0.36
C ALA A 92 -4.76 1.90 0.45
N GLN A 93 -4.58 2.76 -0.55
CA GLN A 93 -3.64 3.88 -0.48
C GLN A 93 -4.03 4.85 0.64
N GLU A 94 -5.31 5.18 0.76
CA GLU A 94 -5.82 6.05 1.83
C GLU A 94 -5.59 5.45 3.22
N ALA A 95 -5.88 4.16 3.39
CA ALA A 95 -5.65 3.44 4.64
C ALA A 95 -4.16 3.43 5.05
N MET A 96 -3.24 3.44 4.08
CA MET A 96 -1.79 3.43 4.33
C MET A 96 -1.17 4.83 4.31
N ARG A 97 -1.96 5.89 4.07
CA ARG A 97 -1.46 7.25 3.87
C ARG A 97 -0.60 7.77 5.02
N ALA A 98 -1.04 7.53 6.25
CA ALA A 98 -0.30 7.94 7.45
C ALA A 98 1.11 7.32 7.49
N TRP A 99 1.25 6.06 7.05
CA TRP A 99 2.55 5.41 6.96
C TRP A 99 3.39 5.96 5.81
N THR A 100 2.80 6.16 4.63
CA THR A 100 3.53 6.71 3.47
C THR A 100 4.04 8.13 3.72
N ASP A 101 3.28 8.94 4.45
CA ASP A 101 3.67 10.32 4.80
C ASP A 101 4.88 10.31 5.77
N GLN A 102 4.88 9.41 6.76
CA GLN A 102 6.02 9.22 7.66
C GLN A 102 7.27 8.72 6.93
N ALA A 103 7.11 7.73 6.04
CA ALA A 103 8.20 7.18 5.23
C ALA A 103 8.84 8.25 4.33
N ARG A 104 8.03 9.13 3.74
CA ARG A 104 8.50 10.25 2.93
C ARG A 104 9.27 11.27 3.77
N ALA A 105 8.71 11.70 4.89
CA ALA A 105 9.36 12.66 5.79
C ALA A 105 10.74 12.14 6.28
N LEU A 106 10.86 10.85 6.56
CA LEU A 106 12.12 10.22 6.95
C LEU A 106 13.15 10.25 5.81
N THR A 107 12.72 9.97 4.57
CA THR A 107 13.58 9.97 3.39
C THR A 107 14.09 11.37 3.08
N GLU A 108 13.22 12.38 3.14
CA GLU A 108 13.58 13.79 2.95
C GLU A 108 14.57 14.27 4.01
N ALA A 109 14.35 13.92 5.28
CA ALA A 109 15.27 14.25 6.36
C ALA A 109 16.66 13.61 6.15
N ARG A 110 16.72 12.35 5.69
CA ARG A 110 17.98 11.66 5.36
C ARG A 110 18.71 12.34 4.21
N ALA A 111 18.00 12.74 3.16
CA ALA A 111 18.59 13.46 2.03
C ALA A 111 19.16 14.82 2.43
N ALA A 112 18.45 15.57 3.29
CA ALA A 112 18.91 16.85 3.81
C ALA A 112 20.20 16.70 4.65
N LEU A 113 20.27 15.69 5.51
CA LEU A 113 21.47 15.38 6.30
C LEU A 113 22.66 14.96 5.42
N ALA A 114 22.43 14.16 4.38
CA ALA A 114 23.48 13.78 3.43
C ALA A 114 24.04 14.99 2.68
N THR A 115 23.17 15.94 2.30
CA THR A 115 23.56 17.20 1.66
C THR A 115 24.44 18.05 2.58
N LEU A 116 24.07 18.15 3.88
CA LEU A 116 24.86 18.87 4.88
C LEU A 116 26.22 18.22 5.17
N ALA A 117 26.33 16.89 5.07
CA ALA A 117 27.58 16.17 5.30
C ALA A 117 28.51 16.16 4.07
N ALA A 118 27.98 16.45 2.88
CA ALA A 118 28.73 16.50 1.63
C ALA A 118 29.24 17.90 1.26
N GLY A 119 28.78 18.94 1.96
CA GLY A 119 29.23 20.33 1.84
C GLY A 119 30.21 20.71 2.94
#